data_AF-A0A132EF62-F1
#
_entry.id   AF-A0A132EF62-F1
#
_cell.length_a   1.000
_cell.length_b   1.000
_cell.length_c   1.000
_cell.angle_alpha   90.00
_cell.angle_beta   90.00
_cell.angle_gamma   90.00
#
_symmetry.space_group_name_H-M   'P 1'
#
loop_
_entity.id
_entity.type
_entity.pdbx_description
1 polymer ?
#
loop_
_entity_poly.entity_id
_entity_poly.type
_entity_poly.pdbx_seq_one_letter_code
_entity_poly.pdbx_strand_id
1 'polypeptide(L)' 'MGGHITMPGIAYYCGSKFALEGISEALGKEVASFGIAVTAVAPGSFRTDWAGRSMVRTLRSRWSATSCRR' A
#
# COMPACT_ATOMS: atom_id res chain seq x y z
N MET A 1 8.22 1.70 -1.82
CA MET A 1 7.73 2.74 -0.87
C MET A 1 6.39 2.36 -0.24
N GLY A 2 5.26 2.30 -0.96
CA GLY A 2 3.94 2.07 -0.34
C GLY A 2 3.74 0.72 0.39
N GLY A 3 4.56 -0.29 0.13
CA GLY A 3 4.55 -1.59 0.83
C GLY A 3 5.45 -1.68 2.08
N HIS A 4 6.20 -0.61 2.40
CA HIS A 4 7.11 -0.57 3.55
C HIS A 4 6.98 0.70 4.40
N ILE A 5 6.40 1.78 3.85
CA ILE A 5 6.10 3.02 4.57
C ILE A 5 4.65 3.44 4.33
N THR A 6 4.04 4.06 5.34
CA THR A 6 2.66 4.54 5.27
C THR A 6 2.60 6.04 5.01
N MET A 7 1.54 6.48 4.32
CA MET A 7 1.32 7.89 3.99
C MET A 7 -0.16 8.24 4.19
N PRO A 8 -0.49 9.36 4.86
CA PRO A 8 -1.87 9.81 5.02
C PRO A 8 -2.57 10.05 3.68
N GLY A 9 -3.86 9.70 3.63
CA GLY A 9 -4.72 9.89 2.45
C GLY A 9 -4.66 8.77 1.41
N ILE A 10 -3.80 7.77 1.59
CA ILE A 10 -3.70 6.59 0.71
C ILE A 10 -3.59 5.28 1.51
N ALA A 11 -4.22 5.22 2.69
CA ALA A 11 -4.08 4.10 3.63
C ALA A 11 -4.47 2.74 3.02
N TYR A 12 -5.52 2.69 2.20
CA TYR A 12 -5.94 1.48 1.48
C TYR A 12 -4.88 0.99 0.49
N TYR A 13 -4.19 1.92 -0.18
CA TYR A 13 -3.09 1.58 -1.09
C TYR A 13 -1.88 1.05 -0.31
N CYS A 14 -1.49 1.72 0.79
CA CYS A 14 -0.42 1.24 1.64
C CYS A 14 -0.74 -0.15 2.20
N GLY A 15 -1.93 -0.34 2.78
CA GLY A 15 -2.36 -1.63 3.34
C GLY A 15 -2.32 -2.77 2.32
N SER A 16 -2.84 -2.54 1.10
CA SER A 16 -2.81 -3.55 0.04
C SER A 16 -1.39 -3.87 -0.43
N LYS A 17 -0.47 -2.89 -0.47
CA LYS A 17 0.94 -3.15 -0.82
C LYS A 17 1.69 -3.89 0.28
N PHE A 18 1.43 -3.61 1.55
CA PHE A 18 1.98 -4.41 2.67
C PHE A 18 1.47 -5.86 2.63
N ALA A 19 0.18 -6.05 2.36
CA ALA A 19 -0.39 -7.38 2.21
C ALA A 19 0.26 -8.16 1.06
N LEU A 20 0.55 -7.49 -0.06
CA LEU A 20 1.24 -8.10 -1.20
C LEU A 20 2.63 -8.62 -0.83
N GLU A 21 3.40 -7.88 -0.02
CA GLU A 21 4.71 -8.32 0.45
C GLU A 21 4.59 -9.59 1.30
N GLY A 22 3.68 -9.61 2.28
CA GLY A 22 3.45 -10.78 3.13
C GLY A 22 2.98 -12.00 2.35
N ILE A 23 2.08 -11.82 1.39
CA ILE A 23 1.61 -12.90 0.49
C ILE A 23 2.78 -13.43 -0.34
N SER A 24 3.60 -12.55 -0.91
CA SER A 24 4.72 -12.94 -1.76
C SER A 24 5.79 -13.71 -0.98
N GLU A 25 6.05 -13.31 0.28
CA GLU A 25 6.99 -14.00 1.16
C GLU A 25 6.49 -15.40 1.55
N ALA A 26 5.22 -15.51 1.94
CA ALA A 26 4.61 -16.79 2.29
C ALA A 26 4.60 -17.75 1.09
N LEU A 27 4.13 -17.27 -0.06
CA LEU A 27 4.10 -18.04 -1.30
C LEU A 27 5.48 -18.53 -1.71
N GLY A 28 6.51 -17.67 -1.59
CA GLY A 28 7.90 -18.06 -1.89
C GLY A 28 8.38 -19.26 -1.07
N LYS A 29 7.97 -19.36 0.20
CA LYS A 29 8.30 -20.51 1.06
C LYS A 29 7.53 -21.77 0.65
N GLU A 30 6.27 -21.63 0.28
CA GLU A 30 5.41 -22.75 -0.14
C GLU A 30 5.87 -23.38 -1.45
N VAL A 31 6.31 -22.57 -2.41
CA VAL A 31 6.68 -23.04 -3.76
C VAL A 31 8.15 -23.37 -3.93
N ALA A 32 8.98 -23.14 -2.91
CA ALA A 32 10.42 -23.37 -2.95
C ALA A 32 10.78 -24.82 -3.29
N SER A 33 10.01 -25.80 -2.80
CA SER A 33 10.21 -27.23 -3.09
C SER A 33 10.01 -27.60 -4.56
N PHE A 34 9.25 -26.78 -5.30
CA PHE A 34 9.04 -26.95 -6.73
C PHE A 34 10.12 -26.25 -7.58
N GLY A 35 11.14 -25.65 -6.96
CA GLY A 35 12.18 -24.89 -7.66
C GLY A 35 11.69 -23.56 -8.23
N ILE A 36 10.56 -23.04 -7.75
CA ILE A 36 9.98 -21.77 -8.21
C ILE A 36 10.48 -20.63 -7.31
N ALA A 37 10.98 -19.56 -7.94
CA ALA A 37 11.39 -18.34 -7.25
C ALA A 37 10.30 -17.27 -7.35
N VAL A 38 9.93 -16.67 -6.21
CA VAL A 38 8.99 -15.54 -6.15
C VAL A 38 9.77 -14.27 -5.86
N THR A 39 9.51 -13.20 -6.61
CA THR A 39 10.17 -11.90 -6.42
C THR A 39 9.15 -10.78 -6.52
N ALA A 40 8.98 -10.03 -5.43
CA ALA A 40 8.17 -8.82 -5.39
C ALA A 40 9.05 -7.61 -5.73
N VAL A 41 8.70 -6.88 -6.79
CA VAL A 41 9.37 -5.64 -7.14
C VAL A 41 8.58 -4.47 -6.55
N ALA A 42 9.22 -3.74 -5.64
CA ALA A 42 8.63 -2.61 -4.94
C ALA A 42 9.17 -1.26 -5.47
N PRO A 43 8.71 -0.78 -6.64
CA PRO A 43 9.23 0.44 -7.24
C PRO A 43 8.93 1.67 -6.37
N GLY A 44 9.76 2.69 -6.56
CA GLY A 44 9.47 4.05 -6.13
C GLY A 44 8.46 4.74 -7.06
N SER A 45 8.35 6.05 -6.94
CA SER A 45 7.55 6.86 -7.86
C SER A 45 8.07 6.69 -9.29
N PHE A 46 7.17 6.37 -10.21
CA PHE A 46 7.47 6.25 -11.64
C PHE A 46 6.75 7.34 -12.43
N ARG A 47 7.24 7.67 -13.62
CA ARG A 47 6.64 8.70 -14.49
C ARG A 47 5.37 8.18 -15.16
N THR A 48 4.31 8.01 -14.37
CA THR A 48 2.98 7.58 -14.82
C THR A 48 1.91 8.52 -14.27
N ASP A 49 0.73 8.54 -14.89
CA ASP A 49 -0.44 9.32 -14.41
C ASP A 49 -1.14 8.68 -13.20
N TRP A 50 -0.45 7.79 -12.50
CA TRP A 50 -1.01 7.05 -11.38
C TRP A 50 -1.35 7.95 -10.18
N ALA A 51 -0.42 8.83 -9.81
CA ALA A 51 -0.61 9.77 -8.69
C ALA A 51 -1.52 10.96 -9.04
N GLY A 52 -1.80 11.15 -10.33
CA GLY A 52 -2.69 12.18 -10.86
C GLY A 52 -4.12 11.68 -10.93
N ARG A 53 -4.62 11.42 -12.14
CA ARG A 53 -6.05 11.10 -12.36
C ARG A 53 -6.47 9.74 -11.82
N SER A 54 -5.55 8.79 -11.67
CA SER A 54 -5.92 7.41 -11.29
C SER A 54 -5.97 7.16 -9.78
N MET A 55 -5.47 8.06 -8.95
CA MET A 55 -5.43 7.89 -7.50
C MET A 55 -6.66 8.52 -6.83
N VAL A 56 -7.52 7.71 -6.23
CA VAL A 56 -8.66 8.18 -5.42
C VAL A 56 -8.28 8.30 -3.95
N ARG A 57 -7.85 9.47 -3.49
CA ARG A 57 -7.42 9.68 -2.10
C ARG A 57 -8.59 9.61 -1.12
N THR A 58 -8.33 9.09 0.07
CA THR A 58 -9.31 9.15 1.17
C THR A 58 -9.62 10.60 1.51
N LEU A 59 -10.90 10.91 1.72
CA LEU A 59 -11.35 12.23 2.14
C LEU A 59 -10.64 12.63 3.45
N ARG A 60 -10.12 13.85 3.50
CA ARG A 60 -9.59 14.43 4.74
C ARG A 60 -10.77 14.62 5.69
N SER A 61 -10.80 13.89 6.80
CA SER A 61 -11.78 14.15 7.85
C SER A 61 -11.55 15.57 8.37
N ARG A 62 -12.50 16.46 8.07
CA ARG A 62 -12.58 17.76 8.75
C ARG A 62 -13.16 17.47 10.13
N TRP A 63 -12.32 17.06 11.06
CA TRP A 63 -12.65 17.19 12.47
C TRP A 63 -12.79 18.69 12.76
N SER A 64 -14.03 19.19 12.82
CA SER A 64 -14.25 20.51 13.41
C SER A 64 -13.99 20.35 14.91
N ALA A 65 -13.12 21.19 15.47
CA ALA A 65 -12.82 21.23 16.90
C ALA A 65 -14.04 21.55 17.79
N THR A 66 -15.23 21.71 17.18
CA THR A 66 -16.48 22.03 17.85
C THR A 66 -17.11 20.82 18.56
N SER A 67 -16.74 19.58 18.21
CA SER A 67 -17.32 18.38 18.85
C SER A 67 -16.72 18.02 20.21
N CYS A 68 -15.60 18.63 20.61
CA CYS A 68 -14.94 18.37 21.90
C CYS A 68 -15.50 19.21 23.07
N ARG A 69 -16.72 19.75 22.93
CA ARG A 69 -17.34 20.64 23.93
C ARG A 69 -18.70 20.11 24.44
N ARG A 70 -18.85 18.79 24.55
CA ARG A 70 -19.91 18.14 25.33
C ARG A 70 -19.38 16.93 26.07
#